data_AF-A0A1F8P9Y5-F1
#
_entry.id   AF-A0A1F8P9Y5-F1
#
_cell.length_a   1.000
_cell.length_b   1.000
_cell.length_c   1.000
_cell.angle_alpha   90.00
_cell.angle_beta   90.00
_cell.angle_gamma   90.00
#
_symmetry.space_group_name_H-M   'P 1'
#
loop_
_entity.id
_entity.type
_entity.pdbx_description
1 polymer ?
#
loop_
_entity_poly.entity_id
_entity_poly.type
_entity_poly.pdbx_seq_one_letter_code
_entity_poly.pdbx_strand_id
1 'polypeptide(L)'
;MVRTPNIDLIKELQDPEYKKLYGASDAKAEFAITLSKAREAAKKTQKELAEIMGLSQPYISKLEGGEANPTIGTIGSILSILGFRLITNTVPLISEPTTSFFTPEVVFLSAVNVPELISSREKEQLYNISVSGSLDYSSAAGTIPSWGHPSKEEHFENIPVGGAV
;
A
#
# COMPACT_ATOMS: atom_id res chain seq x y z
N MET A 1 3.18 -4.71 29.87
CA MET A 1 2.68 -5.33 28.63
C MET A 1 3.26 -4.53 27.48
N VAL A 2 4.21 -5.10 26.72
CA VAL A 2 4.89 -4.40 25.62
C VAL A 2 3.95 -4.43 24.42
N ARG A 3 3.50 -3.26 23.96
CA ARG A 3 2.69 -3.15 22.75
C ARG A 3 3.61 -3.18 21.54
N THR A 4 3.33 -4.08 20.59
CA THR A 4 4.05 -4.13 19.31
C THR A 4 3.12 -3.53 18.26
N PRO A 5 3.46 -2.38 17.64
CA PRO A 5 2.51 -1.55 16.90
C PRO A 5 1.69 -2.28 15.83
N ASN A 6 2.26 -3.31 15.20
CA ASN A 6 1.64 -4.03 14.10
C ASN A 6 0.67 -5.14 14.57
N ILE A 7 1.06 -5.93 15.59
CA ILE A 7 0.25 -7.05 16.08
C ILE A 7 -0.99 -6.58 16.84
N ASP A 8 -0.85 -5.49 17.62
CA ASP A 8 -1.96 -4.95 18.40
C ASP A 8 -3.01 -4.30 17.50
N LEU A 9 -2.58 -3.62 16.44
CA LEU A 9 -3.48 -3.02 15.45
C LEU A 9 -4.33 -4.08 14.72
N ILE A 10 -3.74 -5.21 14.31
CA ILE A 10 -4.48 -6.30 13.65
C ILE A 10 -5.61 -6.84 14.54
N LYS A 11 -5.38 -6.92 15.85
CA LYS A 11 -6.39 -7.36 16.82
C LYS A 11 -7.51 -6.33 17.01
N GLU A 12 -7.15 -5.06 17.13
CA GLU A 12 -8.11 -3.97 17.31
C GLU A 12 -8.99 -3.77 16.07
N LEU A 13 -8.44 -3.97 14.87
CA LEU A 13 -9.18 -3.89 13.60
C LEU A 13 -10.23 -5.00 13.38
N GLN A 14 -10.29 -6.01 14.27
CA GLN A 14 -11.38 -7.00 14.26
C GLN A 14 -12.72 -6.40 14.73
N ASP A 15 -12.68 -5.35 15.55
CA ASP A 15 -13.88 -4.63 15.99
C ASP A 15 -14.38 -3.70 14.86
N PRO A 16 -15.62 -3.87 14.36
CA PRO A 16 -16.19 -3.02 13.31
C PRO A 16 -16.25 -1.53 13.67
N GLU A 17 -16.54 -1.19 14.93
CA GLU A 17 -16.61 0.22 15.36
C GLU A 17 -15.22 0.85 15.38
N TYR A 18 -14.24 0.13 15.94
CA TYR A 18 -12.84 0.57 15.89
C TYR A 18 -12.35 0.74 14.45
N LYS A 19 -12.62 -0.23 13.57
CA LYS A 19 -12.22 -0.19 12.16
C LYS A 19 -12.77 1.05 11.43
N LYS A 20 -14.01 1.43 11.71
CA LYS A 20 -14.65 2.63 11.15
C LYS A 20 -13.97 3.91 11.66
N LEU A 21 -13.73 4.01 12.97
CA LEU A 21 -13.05 5.15 13.58
C LEU A 21 -11.61 5.29 13.10
N TYR A 22 -10.90 4.17 12.99
CA TYR A 22 -9.55 4.11 12.46
C TYR A 22 -9.51 4.61 11.01
N GLY A 23 -10.33 4.03 10.11
CA GLY A 23 -10.35 4.46 8.71
C GLY A 23 -10.75 5.93 8.53
N ALA A 24 -11.67 6.45 9.36
CA ALA A 24 -12.01 7.86 9.34
C ALA A 24 -10.85 8.76 9.80
N SER A 25 -10.09 8.32 10.81
CA SER A 25 -8.93 9.06 11.33
C SER A 25 -7.76 9.03 10.35
N ASP A 26 -7.52 7.88 9.73
CA ASP A 26 -6.52 7.68 8.69
C ASP A 26 -6.79 8.57 7.48
N ALA A 27 -8.03 8.58 6.97
CA ALA A 27 -8.43 9.46 5.87
C ALA A 27 -8.25 10.95 6.20
N LYS A 28 -8.52 11.37 7.44
CA LYS A 28 -8.28 12.75 7.89
C LYS A 28 -6.80 13.10 7.91
N ALA A 29 -5.95 12.20 8.41
CA ALA A 29 -4.51 12.40 8.46
C ALA A 29 -3.92 12.50 7.03
N GLU A 30 -4.30 11.60 6.14
CA GLU A 30 -3.87 11.61 4.74
C GLU A 30 -4.32 12.89 4.02
N PHE A 31 -5.56 13.33 4.23
CA PHE A 31 -6.05 14.58 3.68
C PHE A 31 -5.27 15.79 4.23
N ALA A 32 -5.00 15.82 5.54
CA ALA A 32 -4.26 16.88 6.19
C ALA A 32 -2.84 17.04 5.59
N ILE A 33 -2.12 15.93 5.43
CA ILE A 33 -0.81 15.88 4.79
C ILE A 33 -0.89 16.36 3.34
N THR A 34 -1.89 15.87 2.60
CA THR A 34 -2.11 16.23 1.19
C THR A 34 -2.38 17.72 1.03
N LEU A 35 -3.24 18.29 1.86
CA LEU A 35 -3.59 19.71 1.83
C LEU A 35 -2.38 20.59 2.15
N SER A 36 -1.61 20.25 3.18
CA SER A 36 -0.40 21.01 3.55
C SER A 36 0.60 21.05 2.40
N LYS A 37 0.88 19.88 1.77
CA LYS A 37 1.75 19.78 0.60
C LYS A 37 1.25 20.60 -0.60
N ALA A 38 -0.05 20.51 -0.90
CA ALA A 38 -0.67 21.28 -1.98
C ALA A 38 -0.55 22.79 -1.74
N ARG A 39 -0.77 23.25 -0.50
CA ARG A 39 -0.64 24.65 -0.11
C ARG A 39 0.80 25.14 -0.26
N GLU A 40 1.77 24.36 0.20
CA GLU A 40 3.20 24.68 0.09
C GLU A 40 3.66 24.75 -1.37
N ALA A 41 3.22 23.81 -2.22
CA ALA A 41 3.50 23.82 -3.64
C ALA A 41 2.94 25.08 -4.34
N ALA A 42 1.77 25.55 -3.90
CA ALA A 42 1.17 26.81 -4.35
C ALA A 42 1.81 28.07 -3.73
N LYS A 43 2.82 27.92 -2.85
CA LYS A 43 3.52 29.01 -2.15
C LYS A 43 2.57 29.94 -1.39
N LYS A 44 1.58 29.37 -0.70
CA LYS A 44 0.64 30.11 0.15
C LYS A 44 0.85 29.80 1.62
N THR A 45 0.69 30.80 2.48
CA THR A 45 0.53 30.61 3.93
C THR A 45 -0.88 30.12 4.27
N GLN A 46 -1.07 29.55 5.47
CA GLN A 46 -2.41 29.18 5.94
C GLN A 46 -3.36 30.39 6.00
N LYS A 47 -2.83 31.58 6.34
CA LYS A 47 -3.58 32.84 6.40
C LYS A 47 -4.04 33.27 5.01
N GLU A 48 -3.16 33.28 4.01
CA GLU A 48 -3.54 33.64 2.64
C GLU A 48 -4.56 32.67 2.05
N LEU A 49 -4.41 31.36 2.30
CA LEU A 49 -5.39 30.38 1.86
C LEU A 49 -6.76 30.63 2.52
N ALA A 50 -6.77 30.91 3.82
CA ALA A 50 -8.00 31.26 4.54
C ALA A 50 -8.69 32.49 3.92
N GLU A 51 -7.92 33.55 3.63
CA GLU A 51 -8.44 34.78 3.02
C GLU A 51 -9.03 34.53 1.63
N ILE A 52 -8.35 33.77 0.77
CA ILE A 52 -8.84 33.45 -0.58
C ILE A 52 -10.13 32.61 -0.51
N MET A 53 -10.19 31.67 0.43
CA MET A 53 -11.35 30.78 0.60
C MET A 53 -12.52 31.42 1.34
N GLY A 54 -12.34 32.59 1.96
CA GLY A 54 -13.32 33.17 2.89
C GLY A 54 -13.53 32.30 4.14
N LEU A 55 -12.50 31.57 4.57
CA LEU A 55 -12.50 30.71 5.76
C LEU A 55 -11.66 31.33 6.87
N SER A 56 -11.75 30.78 8.08
CA SER A 56 -10.89 31.21 9.19
C SER A 56 -9.53 30.49 9.15
N GLN A 57 -8.44 31.20 9.48
CA GLN A 57 -7.12 30.57 9.60
C GLN A 57 -7.11 29.41 10.61
N PRO A 58 -7.76 29.47 11.79
CA PRO A 58 -7.85 28.32 12.69
C PRO A 58 -8.54 27.11 12.06
N TYR A 59 -9.52 27.31 11.17
CA TYR A 59 -10.14 26.21 10.44
C TYR A 59 -9.18 25.57 9.43
N ILE A 60 -8.38 26.37 8.70
CA ILE A 60 -7.31 25.85 7.84
C ILE A 60 -6.28 25.06 8.66
N SER A 61 -5.89 25.57 9.84
CA SER A 61 -4.99 24.84 10.74
C SER A 61 -5.58 23.50 11.19
N LYS A 62 -6.87 23.45 11.55
CA LYS A 62 -7.56 22.19 11.88
C LYS A 62 -7.66 21.21 10.70
N LEU A 63 -7.79 21.71 9.47
CA LEU A 63 -7.76 20.86 8.28
C LEU A 63 -6.37 20.25 8.08
N GLU A 64 -5.32 21.05 8.16
CA GLU A 64 -3.92 20.60 8.04
C GLU A 64 -3.43 19.77 9.26
N GLY A 65 -4.17 19.80 10.37
CA GLY A 65 -3.95 18.95 11.53
C GLY A 65 -4.83 17.69 11.60
N GLY A 66 -5.76 17.50 10.66
CA GLY A 66 -6.66 16.33 10.65
C GLY A 66 -7.78 16.36 11.71
N GLU A 67 -7.99 17.49 12.39
CA GLU A 67 -9.03 17.65 13.41
C GLU A 67 -10.40 17.98 12.81
N ALA A 68 -10.41 18.61 11.64
CA ALA A 68 -11.64 19.00 10.95
C ALA A 68 -12.29 17.84 10.18
N ASN A 69 -13.58 18.00 9.85
CA ASN A 69 -14.34 17.08 9.00
C ASN A 69 -14.99 17.85 7.84
N PRO A 70 -14.21 18.27 6.83
CA PRO A 70 -14.74 18.97 5.66
C PRO A 70 -15.62 18.04 4.82
N THR A 71 -16.55 18.62 4.06
CA THR A 71 -17.26 17.85 3.02
C THR A 71 -16.33 17.61 1.82
N ILE A 72 -16.64 16.60 1.00
CA ILE A 72 -15.91 16.35 -0.25
C ILE A 72 -15.94 17.59 -1.17
N GLY A 73 -17.06 18.32 -1.19
CA GLY A 73 -17.18 19.57 -1.95
C GLY A 73 -16.24 20.67 -1.44
N THR A 74 -16.10 20.79 -0.11
CA THR A 74 -15.14 21.71 0.52
C THR A 74 -13.70 21.34 0.15
N ILE A 75 -13.35 20.05 0.20
CA ILE A 75 -12.03 19.54 -0.21
C ILE A 75 -11.73 19.92 -1.66
N GLY A 76 -12.66 19.61 -2.58
CA GLY A 76 -12.50 19.93 -4.00
C GLY A 76 -12.34 21.44 -4.24
N SER A 77 -13.12 22.26 -3.55
CA SER A 77 -13.04 23.73 -3.66
C SER A 77 -11.67 24.25 -3.22
N ILE A 78 -11.17 23.83 -2.05
CA ILE A 78 -9.84 24.22 -1.56
C ILE A 78 -8.74 23.81 -2.54
N LEU A 79 -8.76 22.55 -2.98
CA LEU A 79 -7.74 22.06 -3.92
C LEU A 79 -7.77 22.81 -5.26
N SER A 80 -8.96 23.18 -5.74
CA SER A 80 -9.09 23.91 -7.01
C SER A 80 -8.44 25.29 -6.98
N ILE A 81 -8.54 26.01 -5.86
CA ILE A 81 -7.86 27.30 -5.63
C ILE A 81 -6.35 27.13 -5.61
N LEU A 82 -5.86 25.99 -5.13
CA LEU A 82 -4.45 25.63 -5.11
C LEU A 82 -3.94 25.07 -6.45
N GLY A 83 -4.81 24.92 -7.47
CA GLY A 83 -4.44 24.38 -8.79
C GLY A 83 -4.46 22.85 -8.89
N PHE A 84 -5.10 22.17 -7.94
CA PHE A 84 -5.18 20.72 -7.86
C PHE A 84 -6.62 20.21 -7.93
N ARG A 85 -6.77 18.89 -8.12
CA ARG A 85 -8.07 18.20 -8.04
C ARG A 85 -7.95 16.98 -7.12
N LEU A 86 -9.06 16.61 -6.50
CA LEU A 86 -9.13 15.38 -5.72
C LEU A 86 -9.14 14.15 -6.65
N ILE A 87 -8.27 13.17 -6.36
CA ILE A 87 -8.29 11.83 -6.96
C ILE A 87 -8.34 10.81 -5.82
N THR A 88 -9.20 9.81 -5.95
CA THR A 88 -9.37 8.76 -4.94
C THR A 88 -8.69 7.47 -5.38
N ASN A 89 -7.95 6.84 -4.47
CA ASN A 89 -7.46 5.48 -4.58
C ASN A 89 -7.73 4.74 -3.27
N THR A 90 -7.86 3.42 -3.32
CA THR A 90 -8.04 2.58 -2.13
C THR A 90 -6.78 1.77 -1.87
N VAL A 91 -6.40 1.68 -0.60
CA VAL A 91 -5.35 0.78 -0.13
C VAL A 91 -5.91 -0.09 1.01
N PRO A 92 -5.40 -1.32 1.20
CA PRO A 92 -5.76 -2.13 2.36
C PRO A 92 -5.39 -1.41 3.67
N LEU A 93 -6.27 -1.45 4.68
CA LEU A 93 -6.01 -0.90 6.02
C LEU A 93 -4.86 -1.60 6.75
N ILE A 94 -4.55 -2.82 6.34
CA ILE A 94 -3.37 -3.58 6.75
C ILE A 94 -2.61 -3.86 5.46
N SER A 95 -1.52 -3.14 5.23
CA SER A 95 -0.58 -3.53 4.18
C SER A 95 0.16 -4.79 4.63
N GLU A 96 0.34 -5.74 3.73
CA GLU A 96 1.32 -6.81 3.95
C GLU A 96 2.64 -6.15 4.37
N PRO A 97 3.37 -6.71 5.36
CA PRO A 97 4.66 -6.16 5.74
C PRO A 97 5.48 -6.07 4.46
N THR A 98 5.84 -4.85 4.07
CA THR A 98 6.73 -4.65 2.93
C THR A 98 8.05 -5.30 3.31
N THR A 99 8.23 -6.59 2.98
CA THR A 99 9.50 -7.29 3.02
C THR A 99 10.34 -6.73 1.88
N SER A 100 10.74 -5.46 2.03
CA SER A 100 11.67 -4.76 1.15
C SER A 100 12.91 -4.42 1.96
N PHE A 101 13.51 -5.42 2.60
CA PHE A 101 14.95 -5.43 2.85
C PHE A 101 15.37 -6.90 2.94
N PHE A 102 15.74 -7.47 1.79
CA PHE A 102 16.78 -8.48 1.55
C PHE A 102 16.56 -8.98 0.11
N THR A 103 16.97 -8.17 -0.88
CA THR A 103 17.33 -8.80 -2.16
C THR A 103 18.62 -9.58 -1.90
N PRO A 104 18.75 -10.83 -2.38
CA PRO A 104 19.93 -11.65 -2.12
C PRO A 104 21.24 -11.03 -2.64
N GLU A 105 21.16 -9.99 -3.47
CA GLU A 105 22.31 -9.29 -4.04
C GLU A 105 23.04 -8.36 -3.05
N VAL A 106 22.32 -7.74 -2.10
CA VAL A 106 22.92 -6.73 -1.19
C VAL A 106 23.67 -7.37 -0.01
N VAL A 107 23.39 -8.64 0.27
CA VAL A 107 24.07 -9.43 1.33
C VAL A 107 25.52 -9.71 0.99
N PHE A 108 25.86 -9.73 -0.30
CA PHE A 108 27.18 -10.18 -0.76
C PHE A 108 28.29 -9.13 -0.56
N LEU A 109 27.94 -7.83 -0.53
CA LEU A 109 28.93 -6.74 -0.48
C LEU A 109 29.40 -6.38 0.93
N SER A 110 28.69 -6.76 1.99
CA SER A 110 29.17 -6.59 3.37
C SER A 110 30.06 -7.74 3.85
N ALA A 111 30.20 -8.82 3.06
CA ALA A 111 30.95 -10.02 3.43
C ALA A 111 32.40 -10.03 2.93
N VAL A 112 32.87 -8.99 2.24
CA VAL A 112 34.26 -8.90 1.75
C VAL A 112 35.11 -7.99 2.66
N ASN A 113 35.17 -8.30 3.96
CA ASN A 113 36.35 -7.98 4.77
C ASN A 113 36.39 -8.71 6.14
N VAL A 114 36.38 -10.04 6.15
CA VAL A 114 36.84 -10.81 7.32
C VAL A 114 37.93 -11.78 6.84
N PRO A 115 39.22 -11.49 7.10
CA PRO A 115 40.26 -12.48 6.89
C PRO A 115 40.09 -13.57 7.95
N GLU A 116 40.07 -14.83 7.50
CA GLU A 116 40.21 -16.06 8.31
C GLU A 116 39.36 -16.16 9.60
N LEU A 117 38.40 -17.11 9.67
CA LEU A 117 38.14 -17.94 10.88
C LEU A 117 36.85 -18.76 10.85
N ILE A 118 36.02 -18.72 9.80
CA ILE A 118 34.78 -19.53 9.79
C ILE A 118 35.03 -20.84 9.02
N SER A 119 34.91 -21.97 9.72
CA SER A 119 35.13 -23.31 9.20
C SER A 119 34.10 -23.68 8.12
N SER A 120 34.50 -24.47 7.11
CA SER A 120 33.62 -24.91 6.01
C SER A 120 32.29 -25.51 6.47
N ARG A 121 32.25 -26.07 7.68
CA ARG A 121 31.07 -26.67 8.31
C ARG A 121 30.01 -25.65 8.74
N GLU A 122 30.44 -24.44 9.12
CA GLU A 122 29.54 -23.36 9.54
C GLU A 122 28.92 -22.65 8.34
N LYS A 123 29.63 -22.59 7.20
CA LYS A 123 29.09 -22.09 5.92
C LYS A 123 27.98 -23.00 5.38
N GLU A 124 28.15 -24.32 5.48
CA GLU A 124 27.15 -25.32 5.08
C GLU A 124 25.91 -25.30 5.98
N GLN A 125 26.07 -25.08 7.29
CA GLN A 125 24.95 -24.93 8.21
C GLN A 125 24.11 -23.67 7.91
N LEU A 126 24.75 -22.54 7.63
CA LEU A 126 24.05 -21.31 7.26
C LEU A 126 23.29 -21.45 5.93
N TYR A 127 23.86 -22.17 4.96
CA TYR A 127 23.18 -22.51 3.71
C TYR A 127 21.95 -23.40 3.94
N ASN A 128 22.08 -24.46 4.73
CA ASN A 128 20.97 -25.38 4.99
C ASN A 128 19.85 -24.78 5.85
N ILE A 129 20.17 -23.83 6.76
CA ILE A 129 19.16 -23.06 7.50
C ILE A 129 18.37 -22.13 6.56
N SER A 130 19.05 -21.49 5.60
CA SER A 130 18.38 -20.68 4.58
C SER A 130 17.45 -21.49 3.68
N VAL A 131 17.80 -22.74 3.36
CA VAL A 131 17.00 -23.61 2.48
C VAL A 131 15.83 -24.24 3.22
N SER A 132 16.01 -24.65 4.48
CA SER A 132 14.97 -25.30 5.29
C SER A 132 13.85 -24.37 5.80
N GLY A 133 14.08 -23.05 5.84
CA GLY A 133 13.04 -22.06 6.16
C GLY A 133 12.05 -21.78 5.01
N SER A 134 12.16 -22.48 3.88
CA SER A 134 11.35 -22.24 2.67
C SER A 134 10.49 -23.44 2.22
N LEU A 135 10.27 -24.43 3.08
CA LEU A 135 9.43 -25.60 2.77
C LEU A 135 8.21 -25.68 3.70
N ASP A 136 7.11 -25.03 3.28
CA ASP A 136 5.76 -25.57 3.44
C ASP A 136 4.82 -24.94 2.40
N TYR A 137 4.86 -25.49 1.17
CA TYR A 137 3.83 -25.30 0.15
C TYR A 137 3.60 -26.64 -0.58
N SER A 138 3.32 -27.70 0.18
CA SER A 138 2.87 -28.98 -0.41
C SER A 138 2.13 -29.86 0.60
N SER A 139 0.92 -29.45 1.01
CA SER A 139 -0.04 -30.38 1.63
C SER A 139 -1.53 -30.03 1.43
N ALA A 140 -1.86 -29.20 0.44
CA ALA A 140 -3.24 -29.04 -0.05
C ALA A 140 -3.32 -29.33 -1.55
N ALA A 141 -2.88 -30.52 -1.95
CA ALA A 141 -3.22 -31.10 -3.24
C ALA A 141 -4.69 -31.58 -3.21
N GLY A 142 -5.61 -30.67 -3.52
CA GLY A 142 -6.92 -31.03 -4.05
C GLY A 142 -6.77 -31.43 -5.52
N THR A 143 -7.28 -32.62 -5.86
CA THR A 143 -7.21 -33.33 -7.14
C THR A 143 -7.33 -32.45 -8.40
N ILE A 144 -6.34 -32.54 -9.29
CA ILE A 144 -6.37 -31.99 -10.65
C ILE A 144 -7.00 -33.06 -11.57
N PRO A 145 -8.12 -32.80 -12.28
CA PRO A 145 -8.64 -33.78 -13.24
C PRO A 145 -7.85 -33.74 -14.55
N SER A 146 -7.38 -34.90 -14.99
CA SER A 146 -6.64 -35.12 -16.24
C SER A 146 -7.58 -35.24 -17.44
N TRP A 147 -7.48 -34.37 -18.44
CA TRP A 147 -7.97 -34.65 -19.81
C TRP A 147 -7.11 -33.97 -20.88
N GLY A 148 -6.44 -34.82 -21.67
CA GLY A 148 -6.31 -34.74 -23.14
C GLY A 148 -5.62 -33.54 -23.79
N HIS A 149 -4.42 -33.77 -24.35
CA HIS A 149 -3.90 -32.99 -25.49
C HIS A 149 -4.81 -33.14 -26.72
N PRO A 150 -5.03 -32.05 -27.49
CA PRO A 150 -5.24 -32.16 -28.93
C PRO A 150 -4.02 -31.64 -29.69
N SER A 151 -3.48 -32.51 -30.52
CA SER A 151 -2.55 -32.23 -31.62
C SER A 151 -3.23 -31.38 -32.72
N LYS A 152 -2.37 -30.79 -33.56
CA LYS A 152 -2.62 -29.86 -34.68
C LYS A 152 -3.65 -30.34 -35.73
N GLU A 153 -4.00 -29.38 -36.61
CA GLU A 153 -4.79 -29.49 -37.87
C GLU A 153 -6.32 -29.46 -37.61
N GLU A 154 -7.17 -28.64 -38.23
CA GLU A 154 -7.21 -28.14 -39.60
C GLU A 154 -8.36 -27.10 -39.78
N HIS A 155 -8.25 -26.29 -40.85
CA HIS A 155 -9.29 -25.62 -41.65
C HIS A 155 -10.20 -24.50 -41.10
N PHE A 156 -9.94 -23.30 -41.64
CA PHE A 156 -10.87 -22.19 -41.85
C PHE A 156 -12.06 -22.60 -42.73
N GLU A 157 -13.29 -22.22 -42.35
CA GLU A 157 -14.36 -21.88 -43.30
C GLU A 157 -15.43 -20.95 -42.68
N ASN A 158 -15.36 -19.68 -43.08
CA ASN A 158 -16.40 -18.69 -43.41
C ASN A 158 -17.80 -18.66 -42.73
N ILE A 159 -18.08 -17.49 -42.06
CA ILE A 159 -19.16 -16.48 -42.32
C ILE A 159 -20.64 -16.92 -42.10
N PRO A 160 -21.61 -16.07 -41.60
CA PRO A 160 -21.68 -14.61 -41.70
C PRO A 160 -22.05 -13.77 -40.47
N VAL A 161 -21.80 -12.48 -40.72
CA VAL A 161 -22.19 -11.25 -40.04
C VAL A 161 -23.68 -10.94 -40.27
N GLY A 162 -24.34 -10.35 -39.28
CA GLY A 162 -25.63 -9.65 -39.41
C GLY A 162 -26.58 -10.02 -38.26
N GLY A 163 -27.14 -9.11 -37.47
CA GLY A 163 -27.32 -7.67 -37.65
C GLY A 163 -28.79 -7.35 -37.36
N ALA A 164 -29.02 -6.39 -36.46
CA ALA A 164 -30.30 -5.72 -36.16
C ALA A 164 -31.42 -6.65 -35.63
N VAL A 165 -32.31 -6.24 -34.72
CA VAL A 165 -32.94 -4.94 -34.48
C VAL A 165 -33.24 -4.82 -32.98
#